data_AF-A0A9D4CGW6-F1
#
_entry.id   AF-A0A9D4CGW6-F1
#
_cell.length_a   1.000
_cell.length_b   1.000
_cell.length_c   1.000
_cell.angle_alpha   90.00
_cell.angle_beta   90.00
_cell.angle_gamma   90.00
#
_symmetry.space_group_name_H-M   'P 1'
#
loop_
_entity.id
_entity.type
_entity.pdbx_description
1 polymer ?
#
loop_
_entity_poly.entity_id
_entity_poly.type
_entity_poly.pdbx_seq_one_letter_code
_entity_poly.pdbx_strand_id
1 'polypeptide(L)'
;MCQIWMPLNKTKSIVFLAGHRYNLGRCFVESWTKLNEQLWELFKQNNNPVRVDHKAIIYVPYSVMSFKLTEFYSLNIPLFVPSAKYFKTNGNFGSDRTSTTAPYCDNDPDLWWKMPSHPSSPHSYNPNAEYAEDPEAEMFWLQFSDIYDWPHIQYFDDGSDLNRKLQTADFLAVHKSMKAQNEIRKHELLQQ
;
A
#
# COMPACT_ATOMS: atom_id res chain seq x y z
N MET A 1 6.15 -7.45 -14.95
CA MET A 1 6.05 -8.68 -14.13
C MET A 1 4.58 -8.96 -13.91
N CYS A 2 4.02 -10.04 -14.46
CA CYS A 2 2.57 -10.14 -14.62
C CYS A 2 1.82 -11.02 -13.61
N GLN A 3 2.47 -11.62 -12.62
CA GLN A 3 1.86 -12.21 -11.41
C GLN A 3 2.98 -12.86 -10.58
N ILE A 4 3.01 -12.61 -9.27
CA ILE A 4 3.86 -13.33 -8.33
C ILE A 4 2.95 -13.89 -7.24
N TRP A 5 2.73 -15.20 -7.27
CA TRP A 5 2.00 -15.91 -6.22
C TRP A 5 3.01 -16.62 -5.31
N MET A 6 2.76 -16.61 -4.00
CA MET A 6 3.61 -17.22 -2.97
C MET A 6 2.80 -18.21 -2.11
N PRO A 7 3.17 -19.50 -2.04
CA PRO A 7 2.67 -20.38 -0.99
C PRO A 7 3.37 -20.07 0.34
N LEU A 8 2.63 -19.82 1.43
CA LEU A 8 3.17 -19.85 2.79
C LEU A 8 2.47 -20.94 3.60
N ASN A 9 3.13 -22.08 3.79
CA ASN A 9 2.61 -23.26 4.48
C ASN A 9 1.29 -23.84 3.91
N LYS A 10 1.01 -25.12 4.24
CA LYS A 10 0.02 -25.98 3.57
C LYS A 10 -1.44 -25.46 3.54
N THR A 11 -1.75 -24.39 4.27
CA THR A 11 -3.12 -23.84 4.43
C THR A 11 -3.27 -22.37 4.05
N LYS A 12 -2.21 -21.63 3.72
CA LYS A 12 -2.28 -20.19 3.42
C LYS A 12 -1.58 -19.87 2.10
N SER A 13 -2.36 -19.49 1.09
CA SER A 13 -1.84 -19.03 -0.20
C SER A 13 -1.79 -17.50 -0.23
N ILE A 14 -0.69 -16.89 -0.65
CA ILE A 14 -0.55 -15.42 -0.69
C ILE A 14 -0.30 -14.97 -2.12
N VAL A 15 -0.95 -13.88 -2.53
CA VAL A 15 -0.65 -13.24 -3.83
C VAL A 15 0.14 -11.97 -3.57
N PHE A 16 1.30 -11.84 -4.20
CA PHE A 16 2.05 -10.60 -4.21
C PHE A 16 1.66 -9.80 -5.46
N LEU A 17 1.02 -8.65 -5.25
CA LEU A 17 0.61 -7.77 -6.33
C LEU A 17 1.23 -6.42 -6.12
N ALA A 18 2.34 -6.19 -6.81
CA ALA A 18 2.86 -4.86 -6.93
C ALA A 18 1.95 -4.00 -7.83
N GLY A 19 1.80 -2.73 -7.48
CA GLY A 19 0.81 -1.83 -8.07
C GLY A 19 0.99 -1.54 -9.57
N HIS A 20 0.08 -0.75 -10.14
CA HIS A 20 -0.06 -0.58 -11.60
C HIS A 20 1.26 -0.21 -12.31
N ARG A 21 2.08 0.70 -11.77
CA ARG A 21 3.35 1.11 -12.41
C ARG A 21 4.46 0.07 -12.33
N TYR A 22 4.43 -0.82 -11.33
CA TYR A 22 5.32 -1.98 -11.26
C TYR A 22 5.09 -2.94 -12.43
N ASN A 23 3.82 -3.10 -12.84
CA ASN A 23 3.43 -3.94 -13.97
C ASN A 23 3.79 -3.29 -15.33
N LEU A 24 3.97 -1.96 -15.36
CA LEU A 24 4.32 -1.19 -16.56
C LEU A 24 5.82 -0.97 -16.77
N GLY A 25 6.70 -1.49 -15.90
CA GLY A 25 8.16 -1.38 -16.07
C GLY A 25 8.72 0.04 -15.91
N ARG A 26 8.03 0.93 -15.18
CA ARG A 26 8.45 2.33 -14.95
C ARG A 26 9.33 2.54 -13.71
N CYS A 27 9.68 1.50 -12.97
CA CYS A 27 10.64 1.56 -11.88
C CYS A 27 12.06 1.26 -12.39
N PHE A 28 13.09 1.86 -11.77
CA PHE A 28 14.49 1.52 -12.06
C PHE A 28 14.77 0.04 -11.83
N VAL A 29 15.62 -0.54 -12.67
CA VAL A 29 15.97 -1.97 -12.62
C VAL A 29 16.57 -2.34 -11.26
N GLU A 30 17.35 -1.47 -10.63
CA GLU A 30 17.94 -1.76 -9.31
C GLU A 30 16.88 -1.91 -8.21
N SER A 31 15.88 -1.03 -8.17
CA SER A 31 14.76 -1.14 -7.22
C SER A 31 13.97 -2.42 -7.43
N TRP A 32 13.87 -2.85 -8.68
CA TRP A 32 13.25 -4.11 -9.06
C TRP A 32 14.04 -5.32 -8.54
N THR A 33 15.35 -5.32 -8.78
CA THR A 33 16.27 -6.36 -8.33
C THR A 33 16.26 -6.46 -6.80
N LYS A 34 16.35 -5.33 -6.09
CA LYS A 34 16.36 -5.30 -4.63
C LYS A 34 15.07 -5.84 -4.00
N LEU A 35 13.90 -5.47 -4.53
CA LEU A 35 12.63 -6.02 -4.06
C LEU A 35 12.56 -7.53 -4.34
N ASN A 36 12.95 -7.96 -5.54
CA ASN A 36 12.98 -9.38 -5.89
C ASN A 36 13.93 -10.16 -4.99
N GLU A 37 15.10 -9.64 -4.65
CA GLU A 37 16.04 -10.25 -3.71
C GLU A 37 15.43 -10.38 -2.32
N GLN A 38 14.80 -9.33 -1.79
CA GLN A 38 14.11 -9.38 -0.49
C GLN A 38 12.97 -10.39 -0.48
N LEU A 39 12.22 -10.48 -1.58
CA LEU A 39 11.18 -11.50 -1.76
C LEU A 39 11.80 -12.91 -1.86
N TRP A 40 12.88 -13.08 -2.63
CA TRP A 40 13.60 -14.35 -2.78
C TRP A 40 14.18 -14.88 -1.47
N GLU A 41 14.67 -14.00 -0.60
CA GLU A 41 15.10 -14.38 0.74
C GLU A 41 13.93 -14.83 1.63
N LEU A 42 12.75 -14.21 1.49
CA LEU A 42 11.53 -14.70 2.11
C LEU A 42 11.09 -16.07 1.54
N PHE A 43 11.35 -16.34 0.26
CA PHE A 43 10.99 -17.60 -0.42
C PHE A 43 11.87 -18.80 -0.07
N LYS A 44 13.19 -18.61 0.10
CA LYS A 44 14.12 -19.71 0.44
C LYS A 44 13.75 -20.46 1.72
N GLN A 45 12.89 -19.88 2.55
CA GLN A 45 12.47 -20.43 3.83
C GLN A 45 11.30 -21.43 3.73
N ASN A 46 10.66 -21.64 2.56
CA ASN A 46 9.45 -22.48 2.46
C ASN A 46 9.42 -23.43 1.23
N ASN A 47 9.60 -24.74 1.45
CA ASN A 47 9.38 -25.82 0.48
C ASN A 47 7.99 -26.44 0.68
N ASN A 48 6.97 -26.26 -0.20
CA ASN A 48 5.83 -27.20 -0.35
C ASN A 48 4.72 -26.82 -1.40
N PRO A 49 3.93 -27.80 -1.90
CA PRO A 49 2.84 -27.65 -2.88
C PRO A 49 1.47 -27.23 -2.28
N VAL A 50 0.56 -26.77 -3.14
CA VAL A 50 -0.53 -25.78 -2.88
C VAL A 50 -1.89 -26.38 -2.48
N ARG A 51 -2.61 -25.71 -1.56
CA ARG A 51 -4.06 -25.86 -1.31
C ARG A 51 -4.74 -24.48 -1.13
N VAL A 52 -6.01 -24.35 -1.52
CA VAL A 52 -6.71 -23.07 -1.82
C VAL A 52 -7.77 -22.71 -0.78
N ASP A 53 -7.38 -22.59 0.49
CA ASP A 53 -8.31 -22.23 1.55
C ASP A 53 -7.90 -20.84 2.11
N HIS A 54 -8.55 -19.80 1.59
CA HIS A 54 -8.37 -18.35 1.87
C HIS A 54 -6.99 -17.74 1.55
N LYS A 55 -7.01 -16.83 0.56
CA LYS A 55 -5.80 -16.11 0.12
C LYS A 55 -5.70 -14.74 0.78
N ALA A 56 -4.51 -14.36 1.21
CA ALA A 56 -4.20 -12.98 1.57
C ALA A 56 -3.36 -12.32 0.47
N ILE A 57 -3.36 -10.99 0.41
CA ILE A 57 -2.56 -10.22 -0.55
C ILE A 57 -1.55 -9.40 0.22
N ILE A 58 -0.28 -9.50 -0.18
CA ILE A 58 0.71 -8.49 0.18
C ILE A 58 0.65 -7.42 -0.90
N TYR A 59 0.19 -6.24 -0.51
CA TYR A 59 0.00 -5.11 -1.40
C TYR A 59 0.97 -4.00 -1.01
N VAL A 60 1.90 -3.70 -1.92
CA VAL A 60 2.87 -2.61 -1.75
C VAL A 60 2.45 -1.46 -2.66
N PRO A 61 1.87 -0.38 -2.11
CA PRO A 61 1.35 0.73 -2.90
C PRO A 61 2.49 1.51 -3.55
N TYR A 62 2.26 2.00 -4.77
CA TYR A 62 3.15 2.97 -5.43
C TYR A 62 2.58 4.39 -5.40
N SER A 63 1.28 4.52 -5.12
CA SER A 63 0.50 5.76 -5.07
C SER A 63 -0.37 5.76 -3.83
N VAL A 64 -0.80 6.94 -3.38
CA VAL A 64 -1.76 7.14 -2.28
C VAL A 64 -3.18 6.65 -2.62
N MET A 65 -3.46 6.34 -3.90
CA MET A 65 -4.73 5.73 -4.33
C MET A 65 -4.47 4.58 -5.31
N SER A 66 -5.29 3.52 -5.23
CA SER A 66 -5.28 2.47 -6.25
C SER A 66 -6.62 1.75 -6.39
N PHE A 67 -7.16 1.70 -7.61
CA PHE A 67 -8.36 0.92 -7.90
C PHE A 67 -8.24 -0.55 -7.49
N LYS A 68 -7.05 -1.15 -7.60
CA LYS A 68 -6.82 -2.54 -7.17
C LYS A 68 -7.03 -2.72 -5.68
N LEU A 69 -6.60 -1.74 -4.87
CA LEU A 69 -6.83 -1.79 -3.43
C LEU A 69 -8.34 -1.78 -3.14
N THR A 70 -9.09 -0.89 -3.80
CA THR A 70 -10.55 -0.82 -3.71
C THR A 70 -11.22 -2.14 -4.06
N GLU A 71 -10.77 -2.79 -5.14
CA GLU A 71 -11.28 -4.09 -5.57
C GLU A 71 -11.01 -5.18 -4.52
N PHE A 72 -9.76 -5.32 -4.07
CA PHE A 72 -9.41 -6.34 -3.07
C PHE A 72 -10.14 -6.14 -1.74
N TYR A 73 -10.25 -4.88 -1.32
CA TYR A 73 -10.95 -4.52 -0.10
C TYR A 73 -12.45 -4.85 -0.20
N SER A 74 -13.09 -4.52 -1.33
CA SER A 74 -14.51 -4.80 -1.57
C SER A 74 -14.80 -6.29 -1.68
N LEU A 75 -13.84 -7.08 -2.14
CA LEU A 75 -13.89 -8.55 -2.16
C LEU A 75 -13.60 -9.17 -0.78
N ASN A 76 -13.34 -8.36 0.25
CA ASN A 76 -13.04 -8.80 1.61
C ASN A 76 -11.78 -9.70 1.67
N ILE A 77 -10.82 -9.49 0.77
CA ILE A 77 -9.58 -10.26 0.76
C ILE A 77 -8.67 -9.67 1.84
N PRO A 78 -8.12 -10.46 2.79
CA PRO A 78 -7.16 -9.94 3.76
C PRO A 78 -5.96 -9.28 3.07
N LEU A 79 -5.69 -8.03 3.44
CA LEU A 79 -4.62 -7.20 2.86
C LEU A 79 -3.52 -6.97 3.90
N PHE A 80 -2.27 -7.21 3.48
CA PHE A 80 -1.05 -6.86 4.20
C PHE A 80 -0.33 -5.75 3.45
N VAL A 81 -0.19 -4.60 4.09
CA VAL A 81 0.31 -3.36 3.47
C VAL A 81 1.45 -2.80 4.32
N PRO A 82 2.49 -2.18 3.73
CA PRO A 82 3.47 -1.46 4.53
C PRO A 82 2.81 -0.39 5.42
N SER A 83 3.28 -0.26 6.65
CA SER A 83 2.84 0.81 7.55
C SER A 83 3.43 2.16 7.13
N ALA A 84 2.85 3.26 7.61
CA ALA A 84 3.40 4.59 7.45
C ALA A 84 4.88 4.68 7.92
N LYS A 85 5.25 3.92 8.96
CA LYS A 85 6.64 3.81 9.44
C LYS A 85 7.55 3.06 8.45
N TYR A 86 7.06 2.00 7.82
CA TYR A 86 7.78 1.32 6.75
C TYR A 86 8.08 2.28 5.60
N PHE A 87 7.07 3.07 5.18
CA PHE A 87 7.22 4.10 4.15
C PHE A 87 8.32 5.10 4.51
N LYS A 88 8.27 5.64 5.75
CA LYS A 88 9.28 6.58 6.28
C LYS A 88 10.71 6.01 6.22
N THR A 89 10.88 4.74 6.54
CA THR A 89 12.20 4.10 6.71
C THR A 89 12.78 3.60 5.38
N ASN A 90 11.94 3.26 4.41
CA ASN A 90 12.35 2.65 3.14
C ASN A 90 12.22 3.58 1.93
N GLY A 91 11.86 4.86 2.15
CA GLY A 91 12.09 6.02 1.28
C GLY A 91 12.00 5.77 -0.22
N ASN A 92 10.79 5.56 -0.74
CA ASN A 92 10.42 5.70 -2.17
C ASN A 92 9.01 5.17 -2.52
N PHE A 93 8.22 4.75 -1.54
CA PHE A 93 6.85 4.31 -1.78
C PHE A 93 5.90 5.51 -1.74
N GLY A 94 4.92 5.58 -2.64
CA GLY A 94 3.96 6.69 -2.67
C GLY A 94 4.42 7.96 -3.40
N SER A 95 5.48 7.89 -4.20
CA SER A 95 5.94 9.02 -5.03
C SER A 95 4.89 9.54 -6.01
N ASP A 96 3.86 8.75 -6.31
CA ASP A 96 2.70 9.16 -7.09
C ASP A 96 1.59 9.69 -6.16
N ARG A 97 1.84 10.86 -5.55
CA ARG A 97 0.87 11.54 -4.65
C ARG A 97 0.57 12.98 -5.03
N THR A 98 1.54 13.68 -5.61
CA THR A 98 1.37 15.06 -6.07
C THR A 98 1.45 15.07 -7.59
N SER A 99 0.71 15.99 -8.22
CA SER A 99 0.86 16.32 -9.63
C SER A 99 2.20 17.00 -9.93
N THR A 100 2.96 17.38 -8.91
CA THR A 100 4.25 18.06 -9.02
C THR A 100 5.43 17.08 -9.09
N THR A 101 5.19 15.79 -8.82
CA THR A 101 6.24 14.77 -8.90
C THR A 101 6.71 14.57 -10.34
N ALA A 102 8.01 14.28 -10.50
CA ALA A 102 8.68 14.07 -11.80
C ALA A 102 7.91 13.30 -12.90
N PRO A 103 7.11 12.23 -12.62
CA PRO A 103 6.33 11.56 -13.64
C PRO A 103 5.16 12.38 -14.23
N TYR A 104 4.76 13.50 -13.63
CA TYR A 104 3.64 14.34 -14.06
C TYR A 104 4.11 15.70 -14.58
N CYS A 105 5.04 15.71 -15.53
CA CYS A 105 5.35 16.84 -16.43
C CYS A 105 5.44 18.25 -15.82
N ASP A 106 5.82 18.41 -14.56
CA ASP A 106 6.05 19.73 -13.96
C ASP A 106 7.44 19.76 -13.33
N ASN A 107 8.42 20.15 -14.14
CA ASN A 107 9.83 20.31 -13.71
C ASN A 107 10.07 21.70 -13.11
N ASP A 108 9.03 22.40 -12.68
CA ASP A 108 9.14 23.75 -12.20
C ASP A 108 9.50 23.71 -10.70
N PRO A 109 10.73 24.09 -10.30
CA PRO A 109 11.27 23.93 -8.94
C PRO A 109 10.61 24.85 -7.90
N ASP A 110 9.53 25.49 -8.30
CA ASP A 110 9.07 26.79 -7.87
C ASP A 110 7.53 26.72 -7.65
N LEU A 111 6.94 25.53 -7.77
CA LEU A 111 5.53 25.25 -7.50
C LEU A 111 5.09 25.63 -6.09
N TRP A 112 6.02 25.63 -5.12
CA TRP A 112 5.77 26.06 -3.75
C TRP A 112 5.22 27.49 -3.64
N TRP A 113 5.73 28.43 -4.44
CA TRP A 113 5.23 29.83 -4.42
C TRP A 113 4.05 30.05 -5.37
N LYS A 114 3.81 29.14 -6.30
CA LYS A 114 2.67 29.24 -7.24
C LYS A 114 1.35 28.92 -6.58
N MET A 115 1.35 28.18 -5.47
CA MET A 115 0.14 27.77 -4.75
C MET A 115 0.22 28.10 -3.26
N PRO A 116 0.19 29.39 -2.88
CA PRO A 116 0.08 29.75 -1.47
C PRO A 116 -1.18 29.13 -0.86
N SER A 117 -1.07 28.71 0.41
CA SER A 117 -2.24 28.23 1.17
C SER A 117 -3.33 29.30 1.15
N HIS A 118 -4.56 28.89 0.88
CA HIS A 118 -5.68 29.81 0.96
C HIS A 118 -5.83 30.30 2.41
N PRO A 119 -6.09 31.60 2.67
CA PRO A 119 -6.16 32.13 4.03
C PRO A 119 -7.19 31.46 4.95
N SER A 120 -8.19 30.78 4.37
CA SER A 120 -9.22 30.02 5.09
C SER A 120 -8.90 28.54 5.26
N SER A 121 -7.74 28.07 4.78
CA SER A 121 -7.36 26.67 4.94
C SER A 121 -7.13 26.37 6.43
N PRO A 122 -7.81 25.37 7.01
CA PRO A 122 -7.58 24.98 8.39
C PRO A 122 -6.28 24.16 8.55
N HIS A 123 -5.63 23.77 7.45
CA HIS A 123 -4.48 22.89 7.46
C HIS A 123 -3.17 23.66 7.42
N SER A 124 -2.27 23.33 8.35
CA SER A 124 -0.94 23.94 8.49
C SER A 124 0.08 23.41 7.48
N TYR A 125 -0.17 22.25 6.87
CA TYR A 125 0.76 21.56 6.00
C TYR A 125 0.37 21.70 4.52
N ASN A 126 1.35 21.92 3.65
CA ASN A 126 1.13 21.94 2.21
C ASN A 126 0.90 20.51 1.69
N PRO A 127 -0.23 20.22 1.00
CA PRO A 127 -0.50 18.89 0.45
C PRO A 127 0.48 18.44 -0.65
N ASN A 128 1.19 19.39 -1.26
CA ASN A 128 2.18 19.11 -2.32
C ASN A 128 3.62 18.99 -1.82
N ALA A 129 3.89 19.24 -0.53
CA ALA A 129 5.25 19.20 0.01
C ALA A 129 5.86 17.82 -0.16
N GLU A 130 7.05 17.69 -0.77
CA GLU A 130 7.75 16.40 -0.93
C GLU A 130 8.43 15.93 0.38
N TYR A 131 8.73 14.62 0.54
CA TYR A 131 9.38 14.10 1.77
C TYR A 131 10.68 14.83 2.06
N ALA A 132 11.44 15.14 1.00
CA ALA A 132 12.72 15.81 1.08
C ALA A 132 12.58 17.27 1.53
N GLU A 133 11.40 17.86 1.38
CA GLU A 133 11.09 19.25 1.74
C GLU A 133 10.50 19.33 3.15
N ASP A 134 9.45 18.54 3.42
CA ASP A 134 8.72 18.53 4.69
C ASP A 134 8.19 17.11 5.00
N PRO A 135 8.97 16.28 5.73
CA PRO A 135 8.57 14.93 6.11
C PRO A 135 7.28 14.90 6.93
N GLU A 136 7.09 15.86 7.84
CA GLU A 136 5.92 15.96 8.70
C GLU A 136 4.66 16.23 7.88
N ALA A 137 4.72 17.15 6.93
CA ALA A 137 3.64 17.42 6.00
C ALA A 137 3.26 16.18 5.18
N GLU A 138 4.25 15.48 4.62
CA GLU A 138 3.97 14.26 3.86
C GLU A 138 3.27 13.20 4.71
N MET A 139 3.81 12.91 5.90
CA MET A 139 3.22 11.90 6.78
C MET A 139 1.82 12.31 7.26
N PHE A 140 1.59 13.61 7.48
CA PHE A 140 0.27 14.14 7.79
C PHE A 140 -0.73 13.87 6.67
N TRP A 141 -0.38 14.10 5.41
CA TRP A 141 -1.32 13.88 4.30
C TRP A 141 -1.48 12.41 3.94
N LEU A 142 -0.39 11.62 4.05
CA LEU A 142 -0.38 10.20 3.74
C LEU A 142 -1.42 9.43 4.57
N GLN A 143 -1.64 9.83 5.83
CA GLN A 143 -2.59 9.15 6.74
C GLN A 143 -4.04 9.13 6.22
N PHE A 144 -4.40 10.04 5.32
CA PHE A 144 -5.74 10.15 4.74
C PHE A 144 -5.92 9.31 3.45
N SER A 145 -4.89 8.60 3.01
CA SER A 145 -5.04 7.68 1.88
C SER A 145 -5.94 6.50 2.24
N ASP A 146 -6.65 5.95 1.24
CA ASP A 146 -7.50 4.76 1.38
C ASP A 146 -6.77 3.60 2.08
N ILE A 147 -5.46 3.55 1.88
CA ILE A 147 -4.56 2.55 2.44
C ILE A 147 -4.57 2.59 3.97
N TYR A 148 -4.63 3.77 4.58
CA TYR A 148 -4.55 3.96 6.04
C TYR A 148 -5.90 4.30 6.69
N ASP A 149 -6.83 4.83 5.91
CA ASP A 149 -8.18 5.18 6.36
C ASP A 149 -9.08 3.94 6.49
N TRP A 150 -8.93 2.94 5.61
CA TRP A 150 -9.82 1.79 5.63
C TRP A 150 -9.46 0.78 6.73
N PRO A 151 -10.46 0.32 7.52
CA PRO A 151 -10.21 -0.53 8.68
C PRO A 151 -9.86 -1.96 8.28
N HIS A 152 -9.33 -2.73 9.23
CA HIS A 152 -8.98 -4.16 9.08
C HIS A 152 -7.87 -4.50 8.07
N ILE A 153 -7.30 -3.53 7.36
CA ILE A 153 -6.02 -3.70 6.65
C ILE A 153 -4.92 -3.99 7.69
N GLN A 154 -4.08 -4.98 7.38
CA GLN A 154 -2.98 -5.38 8.27
C GLN A 154 -1.71 -4.66 7.84
N TYR A 155 -1.20 -3.76 8.67
CA TYR A 155 0.04 -3.05 8.35
C TYR A 155 1.27 -3.88 8.73
N PHE A 156 2.43 -3.67 8.11
CA PHE A 156 3.71 -4.23 8.56
C PHE A 156 4.85 -3.19 8.53
N ASP A 157 5.75 -3.26 9.51
CA ASP A 157 6.85 -2.30 9.68
C ASP A 157 8.14 -2.69 8.97
N ASP A 158 8.32 -3.99 8.70
CA ASP A 158 9.46 -4.58 8.01
C ASP A 158 9.13 -6.01 7.53
N GLY A 159 10.08 -6.67 6.87
CA GLY A 159 9.91 -8.03 6.36
C GLY A 159 9.74 -9.10 7.45
N SER A 160 10.35 -8.92 8.63
CA SER A 160 10.22 -9.85 9.75
C SER A 160 8.84 -9.75 10.39
N ASP A 161 8.35 -8.53 10.59
CA ASP A 161 6.99 -8.26 11.07
C ASP A 161 5.94 -8.80 10.10
N LEU A 162 6.15 -8.62 8.79
CA LEU A 162 5.32 -9.20 7.75
C LEU A 162 5.27 -10.73 7.86
N ASN A 163 6.43 -11.41 7.88
CA ASN A 163 6.49 -12.87 7.97
C ASN A 163 5.75 -13.39 9.21
N ARG A 164 5.99 -12.77 10.38
CA ARG A 164 5.30 -13.09 11.63
C ARG A 164 3.78 -12.96 11.46
N LYS A 165 3.31 -11.83 10.94
CA LYS A 165 1.88 -11.57 10.73
C LYS A 165 1.23 -12.56 9.76
N LEU A 166 1.90 -12.94 8.68
CA LEU A 166 1.39 -13.93 7.73
C LEU A 166 1.23 -15.31 8.38
N GLN A 167 2.16 -15.68 9.27
CA GLN A 167 2.10 -16.94 10.00
C GLN A 167 0.98 -16.93 11.06
N THR A 168 0.85 -15.85 11.83
CA THR A 168 -0.03 -15.82 13.01
C THR A 168 -1.45 -15.30 12.76
N ALA A 169 -1.67 -14.50 11.72
CA ALA A 169 -2.98 -13.88 11.51
C ALA A 169 -4.06 -14.91 11.12
N ASP A 170 -5.27 -14.70 11.65
CA ASP A 170 -6.47 -15.44 11.25
C ASP A 170 -7.12 -14.73 10.04
N PHE A 171 -6.83 -15.25 8.84
CA PHE A 171 -7.32 -14.67 7.60
C PHE A 171 -8.85 -14.74 7.48
N LEU A 172 -9.49 -15.74 8.10
CA LEU A 172 -10.94 -15.85 8.10
C LEU A 172 -11.58 -14.80 9.01
N ALA A 173 -10.99 -14.54 10.17
CA ALA A 173 -11.43 -13.46 11.05
C ALA A 173 -11.28 -12.08 10.40
N VAL A 174 -10.15 -11.82 9.73
CA VAL A 174 -9.93 -10.57 8.97
C VAL A 174 -10.98 -10.43 7.86
N HIS A 175 -11.19 -11.48 7.05
CA HIS A 175 -12.22 -11.49 6.00
C HIS A 175 -13.62 -11.15 6.54
N LYS A 176 -14.02 -11.79 7.65
CA LYS A 176 -15.33 -11.54 8.28
C LYS A 176 -15.47 -10.09 8.76
N SER A 177 -14.40 -9.52 9.32
CA SER A 177 -14.38 -8.14 9.79
C SER A 177 -14.49 -7.15 8.63
N MET A 178 -13.72 -7.35 7.56
CA MET A 178 -13.83 -6.55 6.32
C MET A 178 -15.22 -6.62 5.71
N LYS A 179 -15.82 -7.81 5.67
CA LYS A 179 -17.20 -8.00 5.19
C LYS A 179 -18.20 -7.20 6.01
N ALA A 180 -18.11 -7.25 7.34
CA ALA A 180 -18.98 -6.47 8.21
C ALA A 180 -18.84 -4.96 7.95
N GLN A 181 -17.61 -4.46 7.81
CA GLN A 181 -17.38 -3.05 7.46
C GLN A 181 -17.98 -2.67 6.11
N ASN A 182 -17.81 -3.51 5.08
CA ASN A 182 -18.32 -3.21 3.74
C ASN A 182 -19.85 -3.16 3.70
N GLU A 183 -20.56 -3.96 4.51
CA GLU A 183 -22.01 -3.84 4.65
C GLU A 183 -22.41 -2.50 5.30
N ILE A 184 -21.66 -2.02 6.31
CA ILE A 184 -21.89 -0.69 6.91
C ILE A 184 -21.73 0.41 5.85
N ARG A 185 -20.60 0.41 5.13
CA ARG A 185 -20.33 1.38 4.05
C ARG A 185 -21.43 1.39 2.99
N LYS A 186 -21.91 0.21 2.60
CA LYS A 186 -23.01 0.07 1.64
C LYS A 186 -24.29 0.70 2.17
N HIS A 187 -24.62 0.53 3.45
CA HIS A 187 -25.78 1.17 4.05
C HIS A 187 -25.67 2.69 4.09
N GLU A 188 -24.50 3.23 4.45
CA GLU A 188 -24.25 4.68 4.48
C GLU A 188 -24.39 5.32 3.09
N LEU A 189 -23.86 4.66 2.05
CA LEU A 189 -23.95 5.14 0.67
C LEU A 189 -25.39 5.15 0.13
N LEU A 190 -26.26 4.25 0.60
CA LEU A 190 -27.66 4.20 0.17
C LEU A 190 -28.55 5.20 0.91
N GLN A 191 -28.03 5.88 1.93
CA GLN A 191 -28.74 6.89 2.72
C GLN A 191 -28.39 8.33 2.32
N GLN A 192 -27.43 8.52 1.41
CA GLN A 192 -27.05 9.81 0.81
C GLN A 192 -27.84 10.08 -0.48
#